data_AF-C7GFN2-F1
#
_entry.id   AF-C7GFN2-F1
#
_cell.length_a   1.000
_cell.length_b   1.000
_cell.length_c   1.000
_cell.angle_alpha   90.00
_cell.angle_beta   90.00
_cell.angle_gamma   90.00
#
_symmetry.space_group_name_H-M   'P 1'
#
loop_
_entity.id
_entity.type
_entity.pdbx_description
1 polymer ?
#
loop_
_entity_poly.entity_id
_entity_poly.type
_entity_poly.pdbx_seq_one_letter_code
_entity_poly.pdbx_strand_id
1 'polypeptide(L)' 'MFQIIVDSAANIPAELVKKYKIKVLSFINFVNGKEVTCFDPELSPEEERQKGHEYYDAVRQG' A
#
# COMPACT_ATOMS: atom_id res chain seq x y z
N MET A 1 25.33 -4.51 10.59
CA MET A 1 24.43 -4.42 9.42
C MET A 1 23.12 -3.84 9.91
N PHE A 2 22.58 -2.81 9.27
CA PHE A 2 21.30 -2.21 9.66
C PHE A 2 20.21 -2.56 8.64
N GLN A 3 18.96 -2.49 9.07
CA GLN A 3 17.78 -2.73 8.24
C GLN A 3 16.87 -1.51 8.31
N ILE A 4 16.35 -1.09 7.15
CA ILE A 4 15.34 -0.04 7.06
C ILE A 4 13.98 -0.73 7.12
N ILE A 5 13.17 -0.32 8.09
CA ILE A 5 11.80 -0.79 8.27
C ILE A 5 10.91 0.44 8.35
N VAL A 6 9.85 0.46 7.55
CA VAL A 6 8.83 1.51 7.54
C VAL A 6 7.46 0.87 7.54
N ASP A 7 6.42 1.64 7.87
CA ASP A 7 5.04 1.25 7.56
C ASP A 7 4.61 1.78 6.19
N SER A 8 3.44 1.34 5.71
CA SER A 8 2.89 1.77 4.41
C SER A 8 2.58 3.26 4.32
N ALA A 9 2.40 3.98 5.44
CA ALA A 9 2.11 5.42 5.40
C ALA A 9 3.33 6.27 5.00
N ALA A 10 4.55 5.69 5.04
CA ALA A 10 5.74 6.31 4.47
C ALA A 10 5.63 6.52 2.95
N ASN A 11 4.70 5.82 2.28
CA ASN A 11 4.38 5.97 0.86
C ASN A 11 5.62 5.92 -0.06
N ILE A 12 6.52 4.99 0.23
CA ILE A 12 7.75 4.80 -0.56
C ILE A 12 7.40 4.03 -1.84
N PRO A 13 7.79 4.53 -3.04
CA PRO A 13 7.55 3.82 -4.28
C PRO A 13 8.09 2.38 -4.26
N ALA A 14 7.29 1.42 -4.76
CA ALA A 14 7.64 0.00 -4.74
C ALA A 14 8.99 -0.31 -5.43
N GLU A 15 9.35 0.44 -6.47
CA GLU A 15 10.66 0.34 -7.12
C GLU A 15 11.81 0.58 -6.12
N LEU A 16 11.71 1.61 -5.28
CA LEU A 16 12.72 1.93 -4.28
C LEU A 16 12.73 0.90 -3.15
N VAL A 17 11.55 0.43 -2.74
CA VAL A 17 11.42 -0.65 -1.74
C VAL A 17 12.19 -1.89 -2.19
N LYS A 18 11.99 -2.32 -3.45
CA LYS A 18 12.69 -3.46 -4.05
C LYS A 18 14.20 -3.19 -4.19
N LYS A 19 14.58 -2.04 -4.74
CA LYS A 19 15.98 -1.65 -4.99
C LYS A 19 16.82 -1.63 -3.71
N TYR A 20 16.28 -1.07 -2.63
CA TYR A 20 17.00 -0.88 -1.37
C TYR A 20 16.67 -1.95 -0.31
N LYS A 21 15.85 -2.95 -0.65
CA LYS A 21 15.44 -4.04 0.25
C LYS A 21 14.84 -3.51 1.57
N ILE A 22 14.04 -2.45 1.46
CA ILE A 22 13.31 -1.85 2.58
C ILE A 22 12.22 -2.83 2.99
N LYS A 23 12.08 -3.10 4.29
CA LYS A 23 10.91 -3.84 4.79
C LYS A 23 9.77 -2.87 5.02
N VAL A 24 8.62 -3.12 4.40
CA VAL A 24 7.40 -2.33 4.58
C VAL A 24 6.39 -3.16 5.36
N LEU A 25 5.95 -2.64 6.49
CA LEU A 25 4.81 -3.15 7.26
C LEU A 25 3.54 -2.53 6.68
N SER A 26 2.79 -3.31 5.91
CA SER A 26 1.57 -2.83 5.26
C SER A 26 0.40 -2.77 6.24
N PHE A 27 -0.30 -1.64 6.30
CA PHE A 27 -1.57 -1.54 7.01
C PHE A 27 -2.69 -2.25 6.25
N ILE A 28 -3.68 -2.72 7.00
CA ILE A 28 -4.94 -3.23 6.49
C ILE A 28 -6.04 -2.26 6.94
N ASN A 29 -6.74 -1.66 5.97
CA ASN A 29 -7.93 -0.86 6.24
C ASN A 29 -9.17 -1.73 6.13
N PHE A 30 -10.16 -1.50 6.99
CA PHE A 30 -11.47 -2.12 6.87
C PHE A 30 -12.46 -1.14 6.29
N VAL A 31 -12.88 -1.36 5.04
CA VAL A 31 -13.86 -0.51 4.35
C VAL A 31 -15.05 -1.37 3.98
N ASN A 32 -16.24 -0.97 4.44
CA ASN A 32 -17.50 -1.71 4.18
C ASN A 32 -17.41 -3.21 4.53
N GLY A 33 -16.75 -3.54 5.64
CA GLY A 33 -16.57 -4.92 6.11
C GLY A 33 -15.56 -5.75 5.31
N LYS A 34 -14.81 -5.14 4.40
CA LYS A 34 -13.74 -5.79 3.62
C LYS A 34 -12.37 -5.24 4.01
N GLU A 35 -11.40 -6.14 4.11
CA GLU A 35 -9.99 -5.79 4.27
C GLU A 35 -9.41 -5.25 2.96
N VAL A 36 -8.67 -4.14 3.04
CA VAL A 36 -7.97 -3.51 1.95
C VAL A 36 -6.52 -3.27 2.37
N THR A 37 -5.59 -3.95 1.70
CA THR A 37 -4.14 -3.80 1.93
C THR A 37 -3.65 -2.47 1.36
N CYS A 38 -2.96 -1.66 2.17
CA CYS A 38 -2.50 -0.33 1.78
C CYS A 38 -1.29 -0.34 0.84
N PHE A 39 -0.43 -1.35 0.95
CA PHE A 39 0.77 -1.47 0.13
C PHE A 39 0.96 -2.92 -0.34
N ASP A 40 1.06 -3.08 -1.66
CA ASP A 40 1.37 -4.32 -2.35
C ASP A 40 2.43 -4.01 -3.43
N PRO A 41 3.70 -4.43 -3.23
CA PRO A 41 4.79 -4.07 -4.13
C PRO A 41 4.74 -4.79 -5.48
N GLU A 42 3.84 -5.77 -5.65
CA GLU A 42 3.73 -6.54 -6.89
C GLU A 42 2.72 -5.95 -7.89
N LEU A 43 1.96 -4.93 -7.47
CA LEU A 43 1.05 -4.22 -8.37
C LEU A 43 1.80 -3.38 -9.40
N SER A 44 1.26 -3.35 -10.61
CA SER A 44 1.60 -2.34 -11.60
C SER A 44 1.06 -0.96 -11.16
N PRO A 45 1.63 0.14 -11.69
CA PRO A 45 1.13 1.50 -11.41
C PRO A 45 -0.35 1.71 -11.79
N GLU A 46 -0.87 0.95 -12.75
CA GLU A 46 -2.27 1.02 -13.15
C GLU A 46 -3.18 0.31 -12.15
N GLU A 47 -2.80 -0.90 -11.71
CA GLU A 47 -3.52 -1.65 -10.67
C GLU A 47 -3.52 -0.93 -9.33
N GLU A 48 -2.38 -0.34 -8.94
CA GLU A 48 -2.27 0.46 -7.72
C GLU A 48 -3.23 1.65 -7.77
N ARG A 49 -3.27 2.37 -8.90
CA ARG A 49 -4.18 3.52 -9.09
C ARG A 49 -5.64 3.10 -9.07
N GLN A 50 -5.98 1.98 -9.71
CA GLN A 50 -7.34 1.45 -9.75
C GLN A 50 -7.82 1.04 -8.35
N LYS A 51 -7.01 0.27 -7.61
CA LYS A 51 -7.32 -0.12 -6.22
C LYS A 51 -7.42 1.09 -5.30
N GLY A 52 -6.54 2.08 -5.47
CA GLY A 52 -6.61 3.34 -4.74
C GLY A 52 -7.92 4.08 -4.99
N HIS A 53 -8.36 4.17 -6.24
CA HIS A 53 -9.65 4.77 -6.60
C HIS A 53 -10.81 4.05 -5.94
N GLU A 54 -10.87 2.72 -6.04
CA GLU A 54 -11.90 1.87 -5.42
C GLU A 54 -11.96 2.06 -3.90
N TYR A 55 -10.80 2.10 -3.24
CA TYR A 55 -10.70 2.37 -1.81
C TYR A 55 -11.30 3.72 -1.44
N TYR A 56 -10.88 4.81 -2.10
CA TYR A 56 -11.37 6.14 -1.77
C TYR A 56 -12.84 6.35 -2.14
N ASP A 57 -13.34 5.70 -3.20
CA ASP A 57 -14.77 5.67 -3.53
C ASP A 57 -15.57 5.00 -2.42
N ALA A 58 -15.11 3.83 -1.96
CA ALA A 58 -15.79 3.08 -0.90
C ALA A 58 -15.80 3.83 0.43
N VAL A 59 -14.71 4.53 0.77
CA VAL A 59 -14.66 5.41 1.96
C VAL A 59 -15.61 6.60 1.83
N ARG A 60 -15.76 7.18 0.63
CA ARG A 60 -16.67 8.32 0.38
C ARG A 60 -18.16 7.95 0.42
N GLN A 61 -18.50 6.67 0.26
CA GLN A 61 -19.88 6.18 0.27
C GLN A 61 -20.38 5.81 1.68
N GLY A 62 -19.50 5.73 2.69
CA GLY A 62 -19.84 5.51 4.10
C GLY A 62 -20.00 6.82 4.88
#